data_AF-A0AAW8R3M3-F1
#
_entry.id   AF-A0AAW8R3M3-F1
#
_cell.length_a   1.000
_cell.length_b   1.000
_cell.length_c   1.000
_cell.angle_alpha   90.00
_cell.angle_beta   90.00
_cell.angle_gamma   90.00
#
_symmetry.space_group_name_H-M   'P 1'
#
loop_
_entity.id
_entity.type
_entity.pdbx_description
1 polymer ?
#
loop_
_entity_poly.entity_id
_entity_poly.type
_entity_poly.pdbx_seq_one_letter_code
_entity_poly.pdbx_strand_id
1 'polypeptide(L)'
;MKIYTSTKNIPKLEGKPLTERMALLEDAAKKMSVPEKTLLNVLKLCVLIPVFIFLLRISTDWTSMVWAALILLLYPILVKPIQYSISAKYLQ
;
A
#
# COMPACT_ATOMS: atom_id res chain seq x y z
N MET A 1 -0.82 13.26 -10.57
CA MET A 1 0.01 12.06 -10.29
C MET A 1 -0.67 10.86 -10.91
N LYS A 2 0.05 10.03 -11.68
CA LYS A 2 -0.52 8.80 -12.25
C LYS A 2 -0.53 7.72 -11.18
N ILE A 3 -1.68 7.10 -10.92
CA ILE A 3 -1.80 6.02 -9.94
C ILE A 3 -1.49 4.69 -10.64
N TYR A 4 -0.46 3.97 -10.18
CA TYR A 4 -0.07 2.67 -10.72
C TYR A 4 -0.59 1.53 -9.86
N THR A 5 -1.60 0.82 -10.34
CA THR A 5 -2.14 -0.38 -9.67
C THR A 5 -1.25 -1.62 -9.84
N SER A 6 -0.41 -1.64 -10.88
CA SER A 6 0.52 -2.72 -11.18
C SER A 6 1.88 -2.17 -11.57
N THR A 7 2.94 -2.89 -11.20
CA THR A 7 4.32 -2.54 -11.55
C THR A 7 4.61 -2.67 -13.04
N LYS A 8 3.80 -3.46 -13.77
CA LYS A 8 3.84 -3.56 -15.24
C LYS A 8 3.46 -2.24 -15.92
N ASN A 9 2.63 -1.42 -15.26
CA ASN A 9 2.13 -0.18 -15.84
C ASN A 9 3.12 0.99 -15.68
N ILE A 10 4.27 0.76 -15.04
CA ILE A 10 5.32 1.76 -14.81
C ILE A 10 6.29 1.71 -16.00
N PRO A 11 6.33 2.72 -16.88
CA PRO A 11 7.16 2.68 -18.09
C PRO A 11 8.65 2.48 -17.80
N LYS A 12 9.15 3.05 -16.70
CA LYS A 12 10.55 2.91 -16.25
C LYS A 12 10.96 1.49 -15.84
N LEU A 13 9.99 0.60 -15.66
CA LEU A 13 10.19 -0.80 -15.24
C LEU A 13 9.82 -1.80 -16.34
N GLU A 14 9.50 -1.32 -17.54
CA GLU A 14 9.10 -2.16 -18.65
C GLU A 14 10.24 -3.12 -19.05
N GLY A 15 9.89 -4.33 -19.50
CA GLY A 15 10.88 -5.36 -19.87
C GLY A 15 11.62 -6.06 -18.72
N LYS A 16 11.61 -5.54 -17.49
CA LYS A 16 12.28 -6.17 -16.34
C LYS A 16 11.46 -7.33 -15.72
N PRO A 17 12.09 -8.40 -15.20
CA PRO A 17 11.40 -9.45 -14.46
C PRO A 17 10.80 -8.92 -13.15
N LEU A 18 9.76 -9.58 -12.64
CA LEU A 18 9.01 -9.13 -11.46
C LEU A 18 9.91 -8.84 -10.25
N THR A 19 10.87 -9.72 -9.98
CA THR A 19 11.81 -9.59 -8.86
C THR A 19 12.65 -8.32 -8.96
N GLU A 20 13.16 -8.00 -10.16
CA GLU A 20 13.95 -6.79 -10.40
C GLU A 20 13.08 -5.53 -10.28
N ARG A 21 11.82 -5.58 -10.76
CA ARG A 21 10.88 -4.47 -10.58
C ARG A 21 10.61 -4.18 -9.10
N MET A 22 10.46 -5.22 -8.29
CA MET A 22 10.26 -5.09 -6.84
C MET A 22 11.48 -4.48 -6.16
N ALA A 23 12.68 -4.99 -6.47
CA ALA A 23 13.92 -4.46 -5.91
C ALA A 23 14.12 -2.97 -6.25
N LEU A 24 13.91 -2.58 -7.51
CA LEU A 24 14.01 -1.18 -7.94
C LEU A 24 12.97 -0.28 -7.25
N LEU A 25 11.74 -0.76 -7.08
CA LEU A 25 10.71 0.00 -6.36
C LEU A 25 11.00 0.11 -4.87
N GLU A 26 11.61 -0.91 -4.27
CA GLU A 26 12.02 -0.87 -2.87
C GLU A 26 13.14 0.15 -2.65
N ASP A 27 14.14 0.18 -3.53
CA ASP A 27 15.20 1.18 -3.47
C ASP A 27 14.68 2.60 -3.75
N ALA A 28 13.75 2.74 -4.69
CA ALA A 28 13.06 4.01 -4.92
C ALA A 28 12.21 4.43 -3.71
N ALA A 29 11.58 3.49 -3.00
CA ALA A 29 10.81 3.76 -1.79
C ALA A 29 11.68 4.27 -0.63
N LYS A 30 12.93 3.82 -0.53
CA LYS A 30 13.88 4.33 0.49
C LYS A 30 14.20 5.82 0.28
N LYS A 31 14.22 6.27 -0.98
CA LYS A 31 14.50 7.66 -1.39
C LYS A 31 13.33 8.62 -1.22
N MET A 32 12.14 8.14 -0.83
CA MET A 32 10.99 9.01 -0.57
C MET A 32 11.30 10.09 0.46
N SER A 33 10.77 11.28 0.21
CA SER A 33 10.83 12.39 1.15
C SER A 33 10.08 12.07 2.46
N VAL A 34 10.42 12.78 3.55
CA VAL A 34 9.73 12.62 4.84
C VAL A 34 8.22 12.84 4.72
N PRO A 35 7.71 13.90 4.07
CA PRO A 35 6.26 14.11 3.91
C PRO A 35 5.55 12.96 3.20
N GLU A 36 6.17 12.37 2.17
CA GLU A 36 5.59 11.25 1.41
C GLU A 36 5.57 9.95 2.22
N LYS A 37 6.61 9.67 3.00
CA LYS A 37 6.62 8.54 3.94
C LYS A 37 5.55 8.71 5.02
N THR A 38 5.41 9.92 5.55
CA THR A 38 4.38 10.26 6.53
C THR A 38 2.99 10.08 5.93
N LEU A 39 2.74 10.56 4.71
CA LEU A 39 1.47 10.38 4.00
C LEU A 39 1.12 8.89 3.86
N LEU A 40 2.07 8.05 3.43
CA LEU A 40 1.83 6.61 3.30
C LEU A 40 1.54 5.95 4.65
N ASN A 41 2.24 6.34 5.71
CA ASN A 41 1.99 5.78 7.03
C ASN A 41 0.66 6.23 7.63
N VAL A 42 0.26 7.49 7.43
CA VAL A 42 -1.08 7.98 7.80
C VAL A 42 -2.15 7.20 7.05
N LEU A 43 -1.97 6.97 5.74
CA LEU A 43 -2.91 6.15 4.97
C LEU A 43 -3.02 4.72 5.52
N LYS A 44 -1.90 4.07 5.84
CA LYS A 44 -1.90 2.74 6.47
C LYS A 44 -2.66 2.76 7.80
N LEU A 45 -2.44 3.80 8.60
CA LEU A 45 -3.08 3.97 9.89
C LEU A 45 -4.60 4.16 9.73
N CYS A 46 -5.05 4.94 8.75
CA CYS A 46 -6.48 5.11 8.43
C CYS A 46 -7.16 3.79 8.07
N VAL A 47 -6.45 2.84 7.44
CA VAL A 47 -6.98 1.49 7.16
C VAL A 47 -6.93 0.60 8.40
N LEU A 48 -5.88 0.73 9.21
CA LEU A 48 -5.64 -0.14 10.36
C LEU A 48 -6.54 0.19 11.56
N ILE A 49 -6.86 1.47 11.81
CA ILE A 49 -7.73 1.90 12.90
C ILE A 49 -9.12 1.21 12.83
N PRO A 50 -9.85 1.22 11.70
CA PRO A 50 -11.11 0.49 11.56
C PRO A 50 -10.98 -1.01 11.87
N VAL A 51 -9.90 -1.66 11.41
CA VAL A 51 -9.66 -3.09 11.68
C VAL A 51 -9.61 -3.32 13.19
N PHE A 52 -8.87 -2.50 13.94
CA PHE A 52 -8.82 -2.63 15.40
C PHE A 52 -10.18 -2.36 16.07
N ILE A 53 -10.96 -1.39 15.58
CA ILE A 53 -12.31 -1.15 16.09
C ILE A 53 -13.20 -2.38 15.92
N PHE A 54 -13.15 -3.05 14.76
CA PHE A 54 -13.89 -4.29 14.53
C PHE A 54 -13.38 -5.45 15.39
N LEU A 55 -12.06 -5.56 15.58
CA LEU A 55 -11.48 -6.58 16.46
C LEU A 55 -11.95 -6.42 17.91
N LEU A 56 -12.08 -5.18 18.42
CA LEU A 56 -12.61 -4.94 19.77
C LEU A 56 -14.08 -5.35 19.93
N ARG A 57 -14.86 -5.36 18.84
CA ARG A 57 -16.28 -5.72 18.86
C ARG A 57 -16.54 -7.22 18.71
N ILE A 58 -15.51 -8.03 18.50
CA ILE A 58 -15.64 -9.48 18.23
C ILE A 58 -16.37 -10.25 19.35
N SER A 59 -16.21 -9.81 20.61
CA SER A 59 -16.89 -10.43 21.75
C SER A 59 -18.39 -10.21 21.75
N THR A 60 -18.87 -9.14 21.13
CA THR A 60 -20.28 -8.73 21.10
C THR A 60 -20.92 -9.10 19.77
N ASP A 61 -20.15 -9.09 18.68
CA ASP A 61 -20.62 -9.34 17.33
C ASP A 61 -19.56 -10.10 16.53
N TRP A 62 -19.77 -11.41 16.36
CA TRP A 62 -18.88 -12.28 15.60
C TRP A 62 -18.72 -11.85 14.13
N THR A 63 -19.70 -11.15 13.55
CA THR A 63 -19.61 -10.64 12.17
C THR A 63 -18.53 -9.56 12.02
N SER A 64 -18.15 -8.90 13.11
CA SER A 64 -17.04 -7.94 13.13
C SER A 64 -15.71 -8.58 12.70
N MET A 65 -15.53 -9.89 12.93
CA MET A 65 -14.33 -10.60 12.46
C MET A 65 -14.26 -10.63 10.92
N VAL A 66 -15.40 -10.84 10.26
CA VAL A 66 -15.48 -10.87 8.78
C VAL A 66 -15.18 -9.48 8.23
N TRP A 67 -15.71 -8.43 8.85
CA TRP A 67 -15.42 -7.05 8.46
C TRP A 67 -13.96 -6.66 8.65
N ALA A 68 -13.35 -7.05 9.77
CA ALA A 68 -11.92 -6.85 10.01
C ALA A 68 -11.07 -7.53 8.93
N ALA A 69 -11.38 -8.79 8.61
CA ALA A 69 -10.69 -9.54 7.56
C ALA A 69 -10.88 -8.90 6.17
N LEU A 70 -12.09 -8.45 5.85
CA LEU A 70 -12.40 -7.79 4.58
C LEU A 70 -11.58 -6.50 4.41
N ILE A 71 -11.52 -5.65 5.44
CA ILE A 71 -10.73 -4.40 5.38
C ILE A 71 -9.24 -4.72 5.24
N LEU A 72 -8.76 -5.75 5.93
CA LEU A 72 -7.37 -6.21 5.79
C LEU A 72 -7.07 -6.69 4.35
N LEU A 73 -8.03 -7.34 3.68
CA LEU A 73 -7.89 -7.73 2.27
C LEU A 73 -7.96 -6.52 1.31
N LEU A 74 -8.67 -5.45 1.67
CA LEU A 74 -8.67 -4.20 0.90
C LEU A 74 -7.38 -3.38 1.08
N TYR A 75 -6.64 -3.57 2.17
CA TYR A 75 -5.38 -2.86 2.44
C TYR A 75 -4.40 -2.82 1.24
N PRO A 76 -4.01 -3.95 0.62
CA PRO A 76 -3.09 -3.92 -0.52
C PRO A 76 -3.67 -3.14 -1.71
N ILE A 77 -4.98 -3.18 -1.92
CA ILE A 77 -5.65 -2.50 -3.04
C ILE A 77 -5.61 -0.98 -2.88
N LEU A 78 -5.71 -0.47 -1.64
CA LEU A 78 -5.69 0.96 -1.36
C LEU A 78 -4.26 1.50 -1.24
N VAL A 79 -3.40 0.80 -0.50
CA VAL A 79 -2.07 1.32 -0.12
C VAL A 79 -1.01 1.05 -1.18
N LYS A 80 -0.98 -0.14 -1.79
CA LYS A 80 0.08 -0.50 -2.75
C LYS A 80 0.10 0.41 -3.97
N PRO A 81 -1.03 0.79 -4.60
CA PRO A 81 -0.99 1.64 -5.77
C PRO A 81 -0.42 3.03 -5.48
N ILE A 82 -0.78 3.61 -4.34
CA ILE A 82 -0.25 4.91 -3.91
C ILE A 82 1.24 4.80 -3.62
N GLN A 83 1.66 3.74 -2.92
CA GLN A 83 3.07 3.47 -2.67
C GLN A 83 3.87 3.33 -3.98
N TYR A 84 3.37 2.57 -4.96
CA TYR A 84 4.03 2.44 -6.26
C TYR A 84 4.11 3.76 -7.02
N SER A 85 3.06 4.58 -6.93
CA SER A 85 3.00 5.88 -7.61
C SER A 85 4.01 6.88 -7.07
N ILE A 86 4.19 6.90 -5.75
CA ILE A 86 5.20 7.74 -5.10
C ILE A 86 6.60 7.17 -5.39
N SER A 87 6.80 5.86 -5.23
CA SER A 87 8.09 5.19 -5.50
C SER A 87 8.54 5.40 -6.95
N ALA A 88 7.62 5.37 -7.91
CA ALA A 88 7.93 5.54 -9.33
C ALA A 88 8.57 6.90 -9.67
N LYS A 89 8.34 7.94 -8.85
CA LYS A 89 9.01 9.25 -9.01
C LYS A 89 10.52 9.17 -8.80
N TYR A 90 10.97 8.24 -7.97
CA TYR A 90 12.36 8.06 -7.54
C TYR A 90 13.12 7.00 -8.34
N LEU A 91 12.46 6.38 -9.32
CA LEU A 91 13.13 5.53 -10.30
C LEU A 91 13.98 6.40 -11.23
N GLN A 92 15.26 6.08 -11.35
CA GLN A 92 16.18 6.71 -12.30
C GLN A 92 16.04 6.03 -13.66
#